data_AF-A0A6A3ZDH4-F1
#
_entry.id   AF-A0A6A3ZDH4-F1
#
_cell.length_a   1.000
_cell.length_b   1.000
_cell.length_c   1.000
_cell.angle_alpha   90.00
_cell.angle_beta   90.00
_cell.angle_gamma   90.00
#
_symmetry.space_group_name_H-M   'P 1'
#
loop_
_entity.id
_entity.type
_entity.pdbx_description
1 polymer ?
#
loop_
_entity_poly.entity_id
_entity_poly.type
_entity_poly.pdbx_seq_one_letter_code
_entity_poly.pdbx_strand_id
1 'polypeptide(L)'
;LDFDSSILDELDEKYGTSGEKWEVPEDELRKRRDFRQTQIFSIDPYNARDLDDALHIRALNDACTKFEIGVHIADVTHFIEHNSLLDREARSRATSVYLANRVLPMLPRILCEKLCSLQPQVDRLAFSVVWQMNLDGSLVDGVEPWFGKSIIRSCCKLDYGSAQKMLDGVISSDNVDEWEADRRPIPGANPNITNATVIQSVKDLWSIGENRRAMRFDTGAVSLNDVKMVFSLDAKGNPTRYGSYELKDSNRLVEEYMLLANYLVAQQLLRAHGPLAFLRHHPPPITRSLDLALEQLGKSDIKVDGRSTKQLTESLERVRQDCGETTFVIAQALIIKPMKPAEYMVAGNGASPDSWRHYALNIPYYTHFTSPIRRYADVVVHRLLQVSVMGAASSDSPVPENENSGSRIVEFTSVAQNCNEKKMTSKNAEKECDKVFLCAYVQNHGDVEVTGVVLSMGQKSFTVYVLELGLEQRLFLQELQMRGSWNEKTSQLSIRLPVAQVAVEKATEVDDENGNQDAKSKNTTSKPQSDMIKLTFMKQLRMRMSTTKKMPLALTFSVIGEKS
;
A
#
# COMPACT_ATOMS: atom_id res chain seq x y z
N LEU A 1 -5.24 23.92 6.64
CA LEU A 1 -5.03 23.85 5.17
C LEU A 1 -6.41 23.58 4.62
N ASP A 2 -7.22 24.62 4.67
CA ASP A 2 -8.63 24.50 4.32
C ASP A 2 -8.77 24.77 2.83
N PHE A 3 -9.89 24.33 2.25
CA PHE A 3 -10.19 24.69 0.87
C PHE A 3 -10.53 26.18 0.82
N ASP A 4 -10.30 26.80 -0.33
CA ASP A 4 -10.73 28.17 -0.56
C ASP A 4 -12.23 28.30 -0.26
N SER A 5 -12.65 29.36 0.43
CA SER A 5 -14.04 29.52 0.84
C SER A 5 -14.98 29.53 -0.37
N SER A 6 -14.54 30.08 -1.51
CA SER A 6 -15.33 30.08 -2.73
C SER A 6 -15.69 28.67 -3.22
N ILE A 7 -14.79 27.69 -3.07
CA ILE A 7 -15.05 26.29 -3.42
C ILE A 7 -16.07 25.69 -2.46
N LEU A 8 -15.96 26.00 -1.16
CA LEU A 8 -16.87 25.46 -0.15
C LEU A 8 -18.26 26.07 -0.26
N ASP A 9 -18.34 27.39 -0.47
CA ASP A 9 -19.61 28.11 -0.63
C ASP A 9 -20.39 27.59 -1.86
N GLU A 10 -19.70 27.34 -2.99
CA GLU A 10 -20.31 26.74 -4.18
C GLU A 10 -20.87 25.33 -3.90
N LEU A 11 -20.12 24.50 -3.16
CA LEU A 11 -20.57 23.16 -2.79
C LEU A 11 -21.73 23.18 -1.79
N ASP A 12 -21.72 24.09 -0.81
CA ASP A 12 -22.78 24.23 0.18
C ASP A 12 -24.07 24.79 -0.44
N GLU A 13 -23.96 25.72 -1.39
CA GLU A 13 -25.09 26.22 -2.17
C GLU A 13 -25.74 25.05 -2.93
N LYS A 14 -24.93 24.28 -3.67
CA LYS A 14 -25.38 23.23 -4.57
C LYS A 14 -25.87 21.96 -3.87
N TYR A 15 -25.16 21.52 -2.83
CA TYR A 15 -25.39 20.22 -2.19
C TYR A 15 -25.82 20.33 -0.73
N GLY A 16 -25.76 21.52 -0.13
CA GLY A 16 -25.97 21.68 1.31
C GLY A 16 -24.71 21.34 2.10
N THR A 17 -24.65 21.78 3.36
CA THR A 17 -23.43 21.68 4.20
C THR A 17 -22.99 20.24 4.48
N SER A 18 -23.93 19.30 4.46
CA SER A 18 -23.72 17.88 4.71
C SER A 18 -24.07 17.00 3.51
N GLY A 19 -24.32 17.60 2.35
CA GLY A 19 -24.79 16.91 1.14
C GLY A 19 -26.29 16.61 1.14
N GLU A 20 -27.05 17.19 2.08
CA GLU A 20 -28.48 16.92 2.30
C GLU A 20 -29.40 17.34 1.14
N LYS A 21 -28.92 18.21 0.23
CA LYS A 21 -29.69 18.63 -0.95
C LYS A 21 -29.44 17.75 -2.17
N TRP A 22 -28.53 16.79 -2.08
CA TRP A 22 -28.16 15.97 -3.24
C TRP A 22 -28.80 14.59 -3.18
N GLU A 23 -29.56 14.28 -4.22
CA GLU A 23 -30.01 12.94 -4.56
C GLU A 23 -29.62 12.64 -6.00
N VAL A 24 -29.63 11.36 -6.37
CA VAL A 24 -29.31 10.96 -7.74
C VAL A 24 -30.38 11.52 -8.69
N PRO A 25 -30.03 12.38 -9.66
CA PRO A 25 -31.02 12.96 -10.57
C PRO A 25 -31.69 11.89 -11.45
N GLU A 26 -32.98 12.05 -11.73
CA GLU A 26 -33.76 11.15 -12.61
C GLU A 26 -33.14 10.96 -14.00
N ASP A 27 -32.53 12.02 -14.56
CA ASP A 27 -31.85 11.92 -15.85
C ASP A 27 -30.60 11.04 -15.79
N GLU A 28 -29.90 11.00 -14.66
CA GLU A 28 -28.78 10.09 -14.46
C GLU A 28 -29.26 8.64 -14.32
N LEU A 29 -30.41 8.40 -13.67
CA LEU A 29 -31.05 7.07 -13.59
C LEU A 29 -31.32 6.48 -14.98
N ARG A 30 -31.67 7.31 -15.96
CA ARG A 30 -31.97 6.87 -17.34
C ARG A 30 -30.73 6.65 -18.20
N LYS A 31 -29.65 7.39 -17.97
CA LYS A 31 -28.43 7.37 -18.81
C LYS A 31 -27.43 6.30 -18.39
N ARG A 32 -27.53 5.80 -17.16
CA ARG A 32 -26.55 4.90 -16.54
C ARG A 32 -27.07 3.49 -16.45
N ARG A 33 -26.15 2.52 -16.46
CA ARG A 33 -26.50 1.13 -16.19
C ARG A 33 -26.86 0.96 -14.71
N ASP A 34 -28.05 0.45 -14.44
CA ASP A 34 -28.54 0.23 -13.09
C ASP A 34 -28.05 -1.11 -12.52
N PHE A 35 -27.24 -1.06 -11.46
CA PHE A 35 -26.82 -2.22 -10.67
C PHE A 35 -27.34 -2.17 -9.23
N ARG A 36 -28.33 -1.32 -8.90
CA ARG A 36 -28.84 -1.19 -7.52
C ARG A 36 -29.44 -2.49 -6.96
N GLN A 37 -29.87 -3.39 -7.84
CA GLN A 37 -30.37 -4.72 -7.47
C GLN A 37 -29.27 -5.81 -7.42
N THR A 38 -28.03 -5.46 -7.76
CA THR A 38 -26.89 -6.38 -7.73
C THR A 38 -26.29 -6.42 -6.32
N GLN A 39 -25.84 -7.59 -5.86
CA GLN A 39 -25.13 -7.72 -4.60
C GLN A 39 -23.72 -7.12 -4.71
N ILE A 40 -23.60 -5.83 -4.37
CA ILE A 40 -22.36 -5.06 -4.38
C ILE A 40 -21.95 -4.74 -2.95
N PHE A 41 -20.67 -4.81 -2.61
CA PHE A 41 -20.15 -4.40 -1.30
C PHE A 41 -18.73 -3.83 -1.43
N SER A 42 -18.28 -3.08 -0.44
CA SER A 42 -16.88 -2.60 -0.36
C SER A 42 -16.09 -3.40 0.68
N ILE A 43 -14.76 -3.48 0.51
CA ILE A 43 -13.83 -4.08 1.49
C ILE A 43 -12.66 -3.12 1.69
N ASP A 44 -12.61 -2.48 2.87
CA ASP A 44 -11.73 -1.35 3.13
C ASP A 44 -10.96 -1.49 4.46
N PRO A 45 -10.02 -0.58 4.78
CA PRO A 45 -9.57 -0.42 6.16
C PRO A 45 -10.76 -0.13 7.10
N TYR A 46 -10.70 -0.62 8.34
CA TYR A 46 -11.80 -0.49 9.31
C TYR A 46 -12.29 0.95 9.51
N ASN A 47 -11.36 1.92 9.49
CA ASN A 47 -11.62 3.35 9.68
C ASN A 47 -11.83 4.15 8.37
N ALA A 48 -11.90 3.49 7.21
CA ALA A 48 -12.05 4.17 5.93
C ALA A 48 -13.37 4.97 5.86
N ARG A 49 -13.33 6.17 5.28
CA ARG A 49 -14.52 7.02 5.09
C ARG A 49 -14.75 7.38 3.63
N ASP A 50 -13.67 7.43 2.87
CA ASP A 50 -13.53 7.68 1.45
C ASP A 50 -13.51 6.36 0.66
N LEU A 51 -14.66 5.69 0.61
CA LEU A 51 -14.81 4.41 -0.11
C LEU A 51 -14.86 4.67 -1.62
N ASP A 52 -13.75 4.44 -2.30
CA ASP A 52 -13.57 4.64 -3.74
C ASP A 52 -14.15 3.48 -4.56
N ASP A 53 -14.02 2.25 -4.08
CA ASP A 53 -14.29 1.03 -4.84
C ASP A 53 -15.29 0.09 -4.16
N ALA A 54 -16.05 -0.61 -4.98
CA ALA A 54 -16.96 -1.67 -4.57
C ALA A 54 -16.92 -2.82 -5.60
N LEU A 55 -17.20 -4.03 -5.13
CA LEU A 55 -17.10 -5.27 -5.89
C LEU A 55 -18.44 -5.97 -5.98
N HIS A 56 -18.68 -6.66 -7.10
CA HIS A 56 -19.62 -7.78 -7.14
C HIS A 56 -19.02 -8.97 -7.86
N ILE A 57 -19.60 -10.14 -7.57
CA ILE A 57 -19.39 -11.38 -8.28
C ILE A 57 -20.73 -12.09 -8.47
N ARG A 58 -20.93 -12.69 -9.65
CA ARG A 58 -22.13 -13.46 -9.97
C ARG A 58 -21.77 -14.65 -10.85
N ALA A 59 -22.14 -15.86 -10.43
CA ALA A 59 -22.02 -17.04 -11.26
C ALA A 59 -22.91 -16.90 -12.52
N LEU A 60 -22.37 -17.25 -13.68
CA LEU A 60 -23.05 -17.19 -14.98
C LEU A 60 -23.64 -18.55 -15.38
N ASN A 61 -23.37 -19.60 -14.60
CA ASN A 61 -23.89 -20.94 -14.79
C ASN A 61 -24.02 -21.67 -13.45
N ASP A 62 -24.89 -22.68 -13.41
CA ASP A 62 -25.16 -23.48 -12.20
C ASP A 62 -23.94 -24.30 -11.75
N ALA A 63 -23.04 -24.62 -12.68
CA ALA A 63 -21.78 -25.30 -12.40
C ALA A 63 -20.72 -24.39 -11.74
N CYS A 64 -20.99 -23.09 -11.62
CA CYS A 64 -20.09 -22.09 -11.06
C CYS A 64 -18.67 -22.13 -11.65
N THR A 65 -18.57 -22.32 -12.98
CA THR A 65 -17.28 -22.34 -13.69
C THR A 65 -16.95 -21.02 -14.38
N LYS A 66 -17.97 -20.15 -14.55
CA LYS A 66 -17.83 -18.82 -15.13
C LYS A 66 -18.53 -17.79 -14.25
N PHE A 67 -17.89 -16.65 -14.07
CA PHE A 67 -18.37 -15.57 -13.21
C PHE A 67 -18.33 -14.23 -13.94
N GLU A 68 -19.35 -13.41 -13.74
CA GLU A 68 -19.30 -11.98 -13.99
C GLU A 68 -18.75 -11.29 -12.74
N ILE A 69 -17.77 -10.41 -12.95
CA ILE A 69 -17.13 -9.64 -11.90
C ILE A 69 -17.24 -8.17 -12.28
N GLY A 70 -17.63 -7.34 -11.33
CA GLY A 70 -17.66 -5.89 -11.49
C GLY A 70 -16.84 -5.17 -10.45
N VAL A 71 -16.04 -4.22 -10.91
CA VAL A 71 -15.41 -3.18 -10.10
C VAL A 71 -16.15 -1.88 -10.36
N HIS A 72 -16.76 -1.32 -9.31
CA HIS A 72 -17.53 -0.09 -9.35
C HIS A 72 -16.76 1.00 -8.62
N ILE A 73 -16.35 2.04 -9.33
CA ILE A 73 -15.54 3.13 -8.77
C ILE A 73 -16.39 4.38 -8.63
N ALA A 74 -16.24 5.11 -7.52
CA ALA A 74 -16.92 6.39 -7.28
C ALA A 74 -16.80 7.34 -8.48
N ASP A 75 -17.93 7.87 -8.98
CA ASP A 75 -17.93 8.79 -10.11
C ASP A 75 -17.62 10.23 -9.70
N VAL A 76 -16.39 10.46 -9.28
CA VAL A 76 -15.91 11.80 -8.89
C VAL A 76 -16.02 12.80 -10.04
N THR A 77 -15.83 12.36 -11.29
CA THR A 77 -15.90 13.25 -12.47
C THR A 77 -17.29 13.84 -12.73
N HIS A 78 -18.35 13.25 -12.16
CA HIS A 78 -19.68 13.85 -12.20
C HIS A 78 -19.75 15.13 -11.35
N PHE A 79 -19.04 15.15 -10.22
CA PHE A 79 -19.08 16.27 -9.27
C PHE A 79 -18.02 17.34 -9.53
N ILE A 80 -16.98 17.01 -10.29
CA ILE A 80 -15.85 17.90 -10.57
C ILE A 80 -15.80 18.24 -12.06
N GLU A 81 -16.41 19.37 -12.39
CA GLU A 81 -16.35 19.92 -13.75
C GLU A 81 -14.91 20.29 -14.11
N HIS A 82 -14.51 19.98 -15.34
CA HIS A 82 -13.17 20.24 -15.82
C HIS A 82 -12.86 21.75 -15.83
N ASN A 83 -11.67 22.13 -15.36
CA ASN A 83 -11.19 23.51 -15.24
C ASN A 83 -11.93 24.43 -14.25
N SER A 84 -12.88 23.89 -13.47
CA SER A 84 -13.48 24.57 -12.32
C SER A 84 -12.45 24.91 -11.22
N LEU A 85 -12.81 25.75 -10.25
CA LEU A 85 -11.95 26.05 -9.10
C LEU A 85 -11.59 24.78 -8.33
N LEU A 86 -12.57 23.90 -8.13
CA LEU A 86 -12.37 22.60 -7.48
C LEU A 86 -11.44 21.68 -8.29
N ASP A 87 -11.56 21.63 -9.62
CA ASP A 87 -10.64 20.83 -10.46
C ASP A 87 -9.20 21.34 -10.39
N ARG A 88 -9.02 22.67 -10.38
CA ARG A 88 -7.69 23.28 -10.25
C ARG A 88 -7.07 23.00 -8.89
N GLU A 89 -7.87 23.06 -7.82
CA GLU A 89 -7.41 22.72 -6.47
C GLU A 89 -7.09 21.23 -6.34
N ALA A 90 -7.94 20.34 -6.88
CA ALA A 90 -7.69 18.90 -6.92
C ALA A 90 -6.43 18.57 -7.74
N ARG A 91 -6.22 19.25 -8.88
CA ARG A 91 -5.01 19.15 -9.71
C ARG A 91 -3.78 19.61 -8.93
N SER A 92 -3.87 20.73 -8.20
CA SER A 92 -2.78 21.29 -7.40
C SER A 92 -2.37 20.37 -6.24
N ARG A 93 -3.36 19.79 -5.53
CA ARG A 93 -3.12 18.81 -4.46
C ARG A 93 -2.62 17.47 -5.01
N ALA A 94 -3.16 17.04 -6.15
CA ALA A 94 -2.92 15.80 -6.89
C ALA A 94 -3.18 14.47 -6.16
N THR A 95 -2.98 14.40 -4.83
CA THR A 95 -3.25 13.20 -4.03
C THR A 95 -3.56 13.55 -2.57
N SER A 96 -4.37 12.74 -1.90
CA SER A 96 -4.57 12.84 -0.45
C SER A 96 -3.33 12.33 0.30
N VAL A 97 -2.99 12.96 1.43
CA VAL A 97 -1.84 12.59 2.28
C VAL A 97 -2.36 11.94 3.57
N TYR A 98 -1.93 10.71 3.85
CA TYR A 98 -2.40 9.92 5.01
C TYR A 98 -1.38 9.93 6.15
N LEU A 99 -1.53 10.89 7.07
CA LEU A 99 -0.70 10.98 8.27
C LEU A 99 -1.23 10.05 9.36
N ALA A 100 -0.40 9.72 10.35
CA ALA A 100 -0.75 8.77 11.42
C ALA A 100 -2.05 9.14 12.17
N ASN A 101 -2.33 10.44 12.35
CA ASN A 101 -3.52 10.93 13.06
C ASN A 101 -4.62 11.55 12.18
N ARG A 102 -4.34 11.85 10.90
CA ARG A 102 -5.30 12.56 10.05
C ARG A 102 -5.00 12.37 8.56
N VAL A 103 -6.01 12.65 7.75
CA VAL A 103 -5.86 12.73 6.29
C VAL A 103 -5.92 14.19 5.87
N LEU A 104 -5.02 14.59 4.96
CA LEU A 104 -5.12 15.84 4.21
C LEU A 104 -5.76 15.50 2.86
N PRO A 105 -7.05 15.77 2.66
CA PRO A 105 -7.77 15.25 1.51
C PRO A 105 -7.49 16.07 0.25
N MET A 106 -7.49 15.38 -0.90
CA MET A 106 -7.44 16.01 -2.23
C MET A 106 -8.73 16.79 -2.54
N LEU A 107 -9.88 16.29 -2.08
CA LEU A 107 -11.19 16.90 -2.30
C LEU A 107 -11.85 17.32 -0.98
N PRO A 108 -12.80 18.26 -0.99
CA PRO A 108 -13.58 18.63 0.18
C PRO A 108 -14.28 17.42 0.82
N ARG A 109 -14.40 17.42 2.15
CA ARG A 109 -14.96 16.28 2.91
C ARG A 109 -16.37 15.91 2.50
N ILE A 110 -17.19 16.89 2.10
CA ILE A 110 -18.53 16.64 1.56
C ILE A 110 -18.51 15.71 0.33
N LEU A 111 -17.53 15.87 -0.56
CA LEU A 111 -17.36 14.97 -1.70
C LEU A 111 -16.77 13.63 -1.24
N CYS A 112 -15.66 13.68 -0.48
CA CYS A 112 -14.94 12.48 -0.06
C CYS A 112 -15.77 11.51 0.78
N GLU A 113 -16.50 12.01 1.78
CA GLU A 113 -17.11 11.19 2.83
C GLU A 113 -18.64 11.04 2.65
N LYS A 114 -19.28 11.89 1.82
CA LYS A 114 -20.74 11.87 1.63
C LYS A 114 -21.14 11.54 0.20
N LEU A 115 -20.84 12.42 -0.76
CA LEU A 115 -21.43 12.37 -2.10
C LEU A 115 -20.79 11.29 -2.99
N CYS A 116 -19.46 11.26 -3.05
CA CYS A 116 -18.74 10.32 -3.91
C CYS A 116 -18.57 8.95 -3.25
N SER A 117 -18.37 8.91 -1.94
CA SER A 117 -18.10 7.64 -1.24
C SER A 117 -19.24 6.65 -1.42
N LEU A 118 -18.87 5.41 -1.76
CA LEU A 118 -19.76 4.28 -2.00
C LEU A 118 -20.32 3.68 -0.69
N GLN A 119 -20.91 4.54 0.13
CA GLN A 119 -21.50 4.17 1.41
C GLN A 119 -22.61 3.12 1.25
N PRO A 120 -22.75 2.21 2.21
CA PRO A 120 -23.77 1.17 2.13
C PRO A 120 -25.17 1.79 2.18
N GLN A 121 -26.10 1.15 1.48
CA GLN A 121 -27.54 1.41 1.52
C GLN A 121 -27.95 2.79 0.99
N VAL A 122 -27.09 3.41 0.20
CA VAL A 122 -27.39 4.66 -0.50
C VAL A 122 -27.09 4.50 -1.98
N ASP A 123 -27.97 5.04 -2.82
CA ASP A 123 -27.76 5.07 -4.26
C ASP A 123 -26.56 5.99 -4.56
N ARG A 124 -25.63 5.49 -5.36
CA ARG A 124 -24.37 6.17 -5.68
C ARG A 124 -24.04 6.06 -7.16
N LEU A 125 -23.55 7.16 -7.71
CA LEU A 125 -23.03 7.21 -9.07
C LEU A 125 -21.64 6.56 -9.11
N ALA A 126 -21.43 5.66 -10.07
CA ALA A 126 -20.17 4.97 -10.26
C ALA A 126 -19.73 4.98 -11.73
N PHE A 127 -18.44 4.75 -11.95
CA PHE A 127 -17.85 4.33 -13.21
C PHE A 127 -17.41 2.88 -13.04
N SER A 128 -18.06 1.97 -13.76
CA SER A 128 -17.86 0.54 -13.59
C SER A 128 -17.12 -0.10 -14.74
N VAL A 129 -16.36 -1.13 -14.39
CA VAL A 129 -15.73 -2.07 -15.31
C VAL A 129 -16.26 -3.45 -14.95
N VAL A 130 -16.86 -4.13 -15.92
CA VAL A 130 -17.48 -5.45 -15.73
C VAL A 130 -16.93 -6.42 -16.75
N TRP A 131 -16.46 -7.58 -16.31
CA TRP A 131 -15.88 -8.59 -17.19
C TRP A 131 -16.24 -10.00 -16.71
N GLN A 132 -15.86 -11.01 -17.51
CA GLN A 132 -16.10 -12.41 -17.16
C GLN A 132 -14.79 -13.13 -16.90
N MET A 133 -14.79 -13.97 -15.87
CA MET A 133 -13.63 -14.80 -15.48
C MET A 133 -14.04 -16.28 -15.36
N ASN A 134 -13.10 -17.15 -15.69
CA ASN A 134 -13.17 -18.56 -15.35
C ASN A 134 -12.71 -18.77 -13.90
N LEU A 135 -13.06 -19.92 -13.32
CA LEU A 135 -12.66 -20.29 -11.95
C LEU A 135 -11.13 -20.33 -11.75
N ASP A 136 -10.36 -20.60 -12.80
CA ASP A 136 -8.88 -20.62 -12.78
C ASP A 136 -8.23 -19.22 -12.79
N GLY A 137 -9.03 -18.15 -12.70
CA GLY A 137 -8.54 -16.78 -12.69
C GLY A 137 -8.20 -16.21 -14.08
N SER A 138 -8.44 -16.94 -15.17
CA SER A 138 -8.32 -16.41 -16.54
C SER A 138 -9.54 -15.57 -16.93
N LEU A 139 -9.36 -14.63 -17.87
CA LEU A 139 -10.47 -13.96 -18.54
C LEU A 139 -11.18 -14.96 -19.47
N VAL A 140 -12.50 -14.83 -19.62
CA VAL A 140 -13.24 -15.65 -20.60
C VAL A 140 -12.91 -15.16 -22.02
N ASP A 141 -12.38 -16.08 -22.84
CA ASP A 141 -12.01 -15.78 -24.23
C ASP A 141 -13.18 -15.28 -25.07
N GLY A 142 -12.91 -14.26 -25.91
CA GLY A 142 -13.89 -13.69 -26.83
C GLY A 142 -14.96 -12.81 -26.17
N VAL A 143 -14.90 -12.57 -24.86
CA VAL A 143 -15.80 -11.67 -24.15
C VAL A 143 -15.07 -10.39 -23.77
N GLU A 144 -15.38 -9.30 -24.47
CA GLU A 144 -14.80 -7.99 -24.14
C GLU A 144 -15.38 -7.46 -22.81
N PRO A 145 -14.57 -6.78 -21.98
CA PRO A 145 -15.06 -6.07 -20.81
C PRO A 145 -16.03 -4.95 -21.18
N TRP A 146 -17.05 -4.75 -20.34
CA TRP A 146 -17.93 -3.60 -20.41
C TRP A 146 -17.40 -2.46 -19.52
N PHE A 147 -17.34 -1.26 -20.08
CA PHE A 147 -16.98 -0.03 -19.38
C PHE A 147 -18.14 0.94 -19.45
N GLY A 148 -18.54 1.56 -18.34
CA GLY A 148 -19.56 2.59 -18.41
C GLY A 148 -19.96 3.21 -17.08
N LYS A 149 -20.64 4.35 -17.19
CA LYS A 149 -21.29 5.00 -16.06
C LYS A 149 -22.46 4.16 -15.56
N SER A 150 -22.55 4.03 -14.26
CA SER A 150 -23.50 3.16 -13.59
C SER A 150 -24.04 3.77 -12.31
N ILE A 151 -25.05 3.12 -11.74
CA ILE A 151 -25.63 3.46 -10.45
C ILE A 151 -25.66 2.19 -9.62
N ILE A 152 -25.13 2.29 -8.41
CA ILE A 152 -25.02 1.16 -7.50
C ILE A 152 -25.70 1.49 -6.18
N ARG A 153 -25.99 0.45 -5.41
CA ARG A 153 -26.37 0.56 -4.01
C ARG A 153 -25.63 -0.52 -3.25
N SER A 154 -24.51 -0.14 -2.63
CA SER A 154 -23.69 -1.09 -1.86
C SER A 154 -24.54 -1.68 -0.74
N CYS A 155 -24.59 -3.00 -0.60
CA CYS A 155 -25.42 -3.66 0.40
C CYS A 155 -24.78 -3.61 1.79
N CYS A 156 -23.45 -3.57 1.88
CA CYS A 156 -22.72 -3.49 3.14
C CYS A 156 -21.30 -2.96 2.93
N LYS A 157 -20.68 -2.58 4.05
CA LYS A 157 -19.29 -2.13 4.11
C LYS A 157 -18.50 -3.11 4.97
N LEU A 158 -17.64 -3.90 4.33
CA LEU A 158 -16.74 -4.81 5.01
C LEU A 158 -15.42 -4.11 5.33
N ASP A 159 -14.79 -4.51 6.42
CA ASP A 159 -13.37 -4.25 6.63
C ASP A 159 -12.52 -5.49 6.29
N TYR A 160 -11.23 -5.30 6.03
CA TYR A 160 -10.31 -6.41 5.79
C TYR A 160 -10.29 -7.46 6.89
N GLY A 161 -10.47 -7.08 8.16
CA GLY A 161 -10.53 -8.03 9.28
C GLY A 161 -11.76 -8.93 9.19
N SER A 162 -12.94 -8.35 8.99
CA SER A 162 -14.18 -9.11 8.78
C SER A 162 -14.11 -10.00 7.53
N ALA A 163 -13.61 -9.47 6.41
CA ALA A 163 -13.43 -10.26 5.19
C ALA A 163 -12.46 -11.43 5.40
N GLN A 164 -11.34 -11.22 6.11
CA GLN A 164 -10.42 -12.31 6.43
C GLN A 164 -11.09 -13.38 7.30
N LYS A 165 -11.84 -12.98 8.34
CA LYS A 165 -12.60 -13.92 9.18
C LYS A 165 -13.62 -14.74 8.38
N MET A 166 -14.17 -14.21 7.28
CA MET A 166 -15.04 -14.98 6.36
C MET A 166 -14.25 -16.03 5.56
N LEU A 167 -13.04 -15.69 5.13
CA LEU A 167 -12.14 -16.63 4.42
C LEU A 167 -11.66 -17.74 5.36
N ASP A 168 -11.32 -17.39 6.59
CA ASP A 168 -10.84 -18.32 7.63
C ASP A 168 -11.98 -19.22 8.19
N GLY A 169 -13.24 -18.94 7.85
CA GLY A 169 -14.41 -19.69 8.32
C GLY A 169 -14.89 -19.33 9.73
N VAL A 170 -14.31 -18.29 10.35
CA VAL A 170 -14.75 -17.75 11.65
C VAL A 170 -16.13 -17.09 11.54
N ILE A 171 -16.32 -16.28 10.47
CA ILE A 171 -17.64 -15.79 10.08
C ILE A 171 -18.19 -16.73 9.00
N SER A 172 -19.34 -17.34 9.28
CA SER A 172 -20.02 -18.28 8.38
C SER A 172 -21.52 -18.01 8.34
N SER A 173 -22.26 -18.72 7.47
CA SER A 173 -23.72 -18.59 7.38
C SER A 173 -24.42 -18.90 8.72
N ASP A 174 -23.83 -19.79 9.51
CA ASP A 174 -24.41 -20.30 10.76
C ASP A 174 -23.84 -19.58 12.00
N ASN A 175 -22.76 -18.80 11.82
CA ASN A 175 -22.12 -18.03 12.89
C ASN A 175 -21.67 -16.65 12.37
N VAL A 176 -22.41 -15.61 12.74
CA VAL A 176 -22.13 -14.21 12.34
C VAL A 176 -21.76 -13.32 13.53
N ASP A 177 -21.50 -13.88 14.71
CA ASP A 177 -21.28 -13.12 15.94
C ASP A 177 -20.07 -12.18 15.84
N GLU A 178 -19.04 -12.60 15.12
CA GLU A 178 -17.80 -11.86 14.86
C GLU A 178 -17.91 -10.82 13.73
N TRP A 179 -19.10 -10.65 13.15
CA TRP A 179 -19.41 -9.63 12.14
C TRP A 179 -20.29 -8.54 12.77
N GLU A 180 -19.80 -7.31 12.92
CA GLU A 180 -20.57 -6.21 13.52
C GLU A 180 -21.93 -5.97 12.82
N ALA A 181 -23.00 -5.85 13.61
CA ALA A 181 -24.38 -5.82 13.08
C ALA A 181 -24.67 -4.64 12.14
N ASP A 182 -24.07 -3.47 12.39
CA ASP A 182 -24.18 -2.26 11.57
C ASP A 182 -23.37 -2.33 10.26
N ARG A 183 -22.47 -3.32 10.15
CA ARG A 183 -21.68 -3.61 8.93
C ARG A 183 -22.26 -4.75 8.09
N ARG A 184 -23.39 -5.33 8.50
CA ARG A 184 -24.08 -6.41 7.77
C ARG A 184 -25.02 -5.83 6.70
N PRO A 185 -25.36 -6.60 5.66
CA PRO A 185 -26.46 -6.26 4.76
C PRO A 185 -27.76 -6.04 5.52
N ILE A 186 -28.53 -5.00 5.15
CA ILE A 186 -29.86 -4.77 5.74
C ILE A 186 -30.85 -5.79 5.18
N PRO A 187 -31.50 -6.62 6.03
CA PRO A 187 -32.54 -7.53 5.58
C PRO A 187 -33.73 -6.77 4.96
N GLY A 188 -34.18 -7.21 3.77
CA GLY A 188 -35.44 -6.75 3.18
C GLY A 188 -35.36 -5.64 2.13
N ALA A 189 -34.22 -4.95 1.94
CA ALA A 189 -34.05 -4.00 0.83
C ALA A 189 -33.97 -4.72 -0.54
N ASN A 190 -33.34 -5.89 -0.55
CA ASN A 190 -33.39 -6.88 -1.63
C ASN A 190 -33.39 -8.26 -0.96
N PRO A 191 -34.46 -9.06 -1.06
CA PRO A 191 -34.58 -10.32 -0.32
C PRO A 191 -33.55 -11.38 -0.74
N ASN A 192 -32.90 -11.22 -1.89
CA ASN A 192 -31.86 -12.12 -2.37
C ASN A 192 -30.48 -11.85 -1.76
N ILE A 193 -30.32 -10.71 -1.06
CA ILE A 193 -29.06 -10.33 -0.41
C ILE A 193 -29.15 -10.69 1.07
N THR A 194 -28.33 -11.64 1.49
CA THR A 194 -28.27 -12.15 2.86
C THR A 194 -26.83 -12.19 3.35
N ASN A 195 -26.63 -12.40 4.65
CA ASN A 195 -25.29 -12.63 5.20
C ASN A 195 -24.60 -13.81 4.49
N ALA A 196 -25.33 -14.91 4.27
CA ALA A 196 -24.79 -16.11 3.62
C ALA A 196 -24.32 -15.83 2.18
N THR A 197 -25.11 -15.10 1.39
CA THR A 197 -24.74 -14.80 0.00
C THR A 197 -23.57 -13.82 -0.08
N VAL A 198 -23.45 -12.86 0.84
CA VAL A 198 -22.27 -11.96 0.89
C VAL A 198 -21.00 -12.72 1.28
N ILE A 199 -21.08 -13.58 2.30
CA ILE A 199 -19.95 -14.45 2.70
C ILE A 199 -19.51 -15.33 1.53
N GLN A 200 -20.46 -15.91 0.79
CA GLN A 200 -20.15 -16.72 -0.39
C GLN A 200 -19.46 -15.88 -1.48
N SER A 201 -19.95 -14.67 -1.77
CA SER A 201 -19.29 -13.78 -2.73
C SER A 201 -17.85 -13.44 -2.34
N VAL A 202 -17.56 -13.23 -1.05
CA VAL A 202 -16.18 -13.00 -0.58
C VAL A 202 -15.30 -14.23 -0.84
N LYS A 203 -15.82 -15.43 -0.58
CA LYS A 203 -15.11 -16.70 -0.86
C LYS A 203 -14.88 -16.94 -2.34
N ASP A 204 -15.88 -16.69 -3.18
CA ASP A 204 -15.78 -16.84 -4.64
C ASP A 204 -14.76 -15.85 -5.22
N LEU A 205 -14.78 -14.59 -4.76
CA LEU A 205 -13.79 -13.57 -5.11
C LEU A 205 -12.38 -14.01 -4.69
N TRP A 206 -12.21 -14.61 -3.50
CA TRP A 206 -10.90 -15.12 -3.10
C TRP A 206 -10.44 -16.30 -3.95
N SER A 207 -11.30 -17.28 -4.19
CA SER A 207 -10.95 -18.48 -4.98
C SER A 207 -10.46 -18.12 -6.38
N ILE A 208 -11.10 -17.16 -7.05
CA ILE A 208 -10.68 -16.70 -8.38
C ILE A 208 -9.46 -15.78 -8.28
N GLY A 209 -9.45 -14.87 -7.29
CA GLY A 209 -8.36 -13.92 -7.06
C GLY A 209 -7.02 -14.60 -6.75
N GLU A 210 -7.03 -15.65 -5.92
CA GLU A 210 -5.83 -16.43 -5.59
C GLU A 210 -5.23 -17.11 -6.83
N ASN A 211 -6.07 -17.73 -7.67
CA ASN A 211 -5.62 -18.34 -8.93
C ASN A 211 -5.07 -17.29 -9.90
N ARG A 212 -5.74 -16.13 -10.03
CA ARG A 212 -5.25 -15.01 -10.84
C ARG A 212 -3.90 -14.52 -10.34
N ARG A 213 -3.73 -14.40 -9.03
CA ARG A 213 -2.48 -14.01 -8.37
C ARG A 213 -1.38 -15.01 -8.70
N ALA A 214 -1.61 -16.29 -8.50
CA ALA A 214 -0.65 -17.36 -8.82
C ALA A 214 -0.17 -17.26 -10.28
N MET A 215 -1.08 -17.07 -11.22
CA MET A 215 -0.75 -16.88 -12.64
C MET A 215 0.10 -15.62 -12.89
N ARG A 216 -0.19 -14.52 -12.19
CA ARG A 216 0.58 -13.26 -12.29
C ARG A 216 2.03 -13.44 -11.78
N PHE A 217 2.23 -14.19 -10.71
CA PHE A 217 3.58 -14.50 -10.21
C PHE A 217 4.30 -15.53 -11.09
N ASP A 218 3.60 -16.54 -11.63
CA ASP A 218 4.20 -17.50 -12.57
C ASP A 218 4.64 -16.83 -13.88
N THR A 219 3.86 -15.86 -14.37
CA THR A 219 4.25 -15.04 -15.52
C THR A 219 5.35 -14.02 -15.19
N GLY A 220 5.75 -13.88 -13.92
CA GLY A 220 6.95 -13.15 -13.51
C GLY A 220 6.72 -11.82 -12.81
N ALA A 221 5.55 -11.55 -12.23
CA ALA A 221 5.41 -10.41 -11.32
C ALA A 221 6.23 -10.61 -10.03
N VAL A 222 6.64 -9.50 -9.41
CA VAL A 222 7.38 -9.48 -8.15
C VAL A 222 6.65 -8.62 -7.12
N SER A 223 6.64 -9.07 -5.86
CA SER A 223 6.16 -8.30 -4.71
C SER A 223 7.33 -7.88 -3.84
N LEU A 224 7.60 -6.59 -3.84
CA LEU A 224 8.64 -5.95 -3.03
C LEU A 224 7.95 -4.95 -2.11
N ASN A 225 7.69 -5.37 -0.87
CA ASN A 225 6.96 -4.57 0.10
C ASN A 225 7.93 -3.95 1.09
N ASP A 226 7.86 -2.64 1.28
CA ASP A 226 8.49 -1.97 2.42
C ASP A 226 7.71 -2.32 3.70
N VAL A 227 8.41 -2.41 4.83
CA VAL A 227 7.75 -2.45 6.15
C VAL A 227 7.02 -1.11 6.34
N LYS A 228 5.71 -1.17 6.50
CA LYS A 228 4.87 0.00 6.78
C LYS A 228 4.48 0.02 8.25
N MET A 229 4.77 1.10 8.95
CA MET A 229 4.37 1.26 10.34
C MET A 229 2.89 1.67 10.44
N VAL A 230 2.24 1.24 11.52
CA VAL A 230 0.91 1.67 11.93
C VAL A 230 0.88 1.96 13.41
N PHE A 231 0.06 2.93 13.81
CA PHE A 231 -0.05 3.40 15.18
C PHE A 231 -1.48 3.22 15.70
N SER A 232 -1.61 2.82 16.96
CA SER A 232 -2.85 2.97 17.73
C SER A 232 -2.76 4.25 18.56
N LEU A 233 -3.78 5.09 18.51
CA LEU A 233 -3.79 6.40 19.17
C LEU A 233 -4.84 6.43 20.30
N ASP A 234 -4.55 7.17 21.37
CA ASP A 234 -5.54 7.52 22.39
C ASP A 234 -6.50 8.63 21.92
N ALA A 235 -7.49 8.98 22.74
CA ALA A 235 -8.45 10.06 22.45
C ALA A 235 -7.82 11.45 22.29
N LYS A 236 -6.59 11.66 22.80
CA LYS A 236 -5.83 12.91 22.67
C LYS A 236 -4.91 12.89 21.43
N GLY A 237 -4.87 11.77 20.69
CA GLY A 237 -4.02 11.58 19.52
C GLY A 237 -2.60 11.13 19.84
N ASN A 238 -2.29 10.71 21.07
CA ASN A 238 -0.97 10.19 21.43
C ASN A 238 -0.86 8.71 21.02
N PRO A 239 0.30 8.26 20.50
CA PRO A 239 0.51 6.86 20.18
C PRO A 239 0.61 6.01 21.45
N THR A 240 -0.21 4.97 21.53
CA THR A 240 -0.26 3.97 22.61
C THR A 240 0.32 2.63 22.20
N ARG A 241 0.42 2.37 20.89
CA ARG A 241 1.06 1.18 20.31
C ARG A 241 1.54 1.51 18.90
N TYR A 242 2.58 0.82 18.45
CA TYR A 242 2.97 0.77 17.05
C TYR A 242 3.20 -0.68 16.60
N GLY A 243 3.21 -0.92 15.30
CA GLY A 243 3.52 -2.22 14.71
C GLY A 243 3.68 -2.15 13.19
N SER A 244 4.03 -3.27 12.56
CA SER A 244 4.04 -3.40 11.11
C SER A 244 2.62 -3.66 10.59
N TYR A 245 2.31 -3.08 9.44
CA TYR A 245 1.08 -3.39 8.71
C TYR A 245 1.25 -4.72 7.98
N GLU A 246 0.40 -5.68 8.32
CA GLU A 246 0.39 -7.00 7.71
C GLU A 246 -0.63 -7.05 6.56
N LEU A 247 -0.20 -7.53 5.39
CA LEU A 247 -1.07 -7.76 4.24
C LEU A 247 -1.68 -9.15 4.34
N LYS A 248 -3.00 -9.20 4.55
CA LYS A 248 -3.79 -10.43 4.64
C LYS A 248 -4.34 -10.85 3.28
N ASP A 249 -4.92 -12.05 3.19
CA ASP A 249 -5.54 -12.54 1.95
C ASP A 249 -6.72 -11.68 1.52
N SER A 250 -7.49 -11.16 2.48
CA SER A 250 -8.52 -10.14 2.20
C SER A 250 -7.97 -8.89 1.50
N ASN A 251 -6.72 -8.47 1.78
CA ASN A 251 -6.09 -7.36 1.07
C ASN A 251 -5.72 -7.76 -0.36
N ARG A 252 -5.17 -8.97 -0.52
CA ARG A 252 -4.76 -9.53 -1.81
C ARG A 252 -5.97 -9.76 -2.73
N LEU A 253 -7.11 -10.16 -2.17
CA LEU A 253 -8.40 -10.29 -2.87
C LEU A 253 -8.72 -8.99 -3.60
N VAL A 254 -8.82 -7.87 -2.88
CA VAL A 254 -9.13 -6.56 -3.48
C VAL A 254 -8.03 -6.14 -4.47
N GLU A 255 -6.76 -6.37 -4.11
CA GLU A 255 -5.60 -6.03 -4.96
C GLU A 255 -5.73 -6.61 -6.37
N GLU A 256 -6.05 -7.90 -6.53
CA GLU A 256 -6.09 -8.53 -7.86
C GLU A 256 -7.18 -7.94 -8.76
N TYR A 257 -8.36 -7.62 -8.20
CA TYR A 257 -9.45 -7.02 -8.98
C TYR A 257 -9.16 -5.56 -9.34
N MET A 258 -8.53 -4.80 -8.44
CA MET A 258 -8.08 -3.44 -8.75
C MET A 258 -6.98 -3.43 -9.80
N LEU A 259 -6.00 -4.35 -9.72
CA LEU A 259 -4.95 -4.52 -10.72
C LEU A 259 -5.54 -4.83 -12.10
N LEU A 260 -6.50 -5.76 -12.17
CA LEU A 260 -7.14 -6.15 -13.42
C LEU A 260 -8.00 -5.02 -14.00
N ALA A 261 -8.79 -4.33 -13.19
CA ALA A 261 -9.56 -3.17 -13.65
C ALA A 261 -8.64 -2.07 -14.21
N ASN A 262 -7.55 -1.75 -13.51
CA ASN A 262 -6.55 -0.78 -13.96
C ASN A 262 -5.88 -1.21 -15.28
N TYR A 263 -5.57 -2.49 -15.45
CA TYR A 263 -5.00 -3.04 -16.68
C TYR A 263 -5.99 -2.94 -17.86
N LEU A 264 -7.24 -3.34 -17.66
CA LEU A 264 -8.29 -3.29 -18.69
C LEU A 264 -8.59 -1.84 -19.11
N VAL A 265 -8.62 -0.90 -18.16
CA VAL A 265 -8.79 0.53 -18.46
C VAL A 265 -7.58 1.07 -19.23
N ALA A 266 -6.35 0.72 -18.85
CA ALA A 266 -5.16 1.12 -19.61
C ALA A 266 -5.20 0.61 -21.07
N GLN A 267 -5.65 -0.63 -21.28
CA GLN A 267 -5.86 -1.19 -22.61
C GLN A 267 -6.89 -0.38 -23.41
N GLN A 268 -8.03 -0.06 -22.81
CA GLN A 268 -9.07 0.74 -23.45
C GLN A 268 -8.60 2.15 -23.80
N LEU A 269 -7.84 2.80 -22.91
CA LEU A 269 -7.26 4.11 -23.18
C LEU A 269 -6.29 4.09 -24.36
N LEU A 270 -5.40 3.10 -24.42
CA LEU A 270 -4.46 2.93 -25.54
C LEU A 270 -5.20 2.71 -26.86
N ARG A 271 -6.23 1.85 -26.87
CA ARG A 271 -7.06 1.59 -28.05
C ARG A 271 -7.78 2.85 -28.56
N ALA A 272 -8.35 3.64 -27.65
CA ALA A 272 -9.19 4.78 -28.02
C ALA A 272 -8.42 6.09 -28.25
N HIS A 273 -7.34 6.33 -27.50
CA HIS A 273 -6.64 7.62 -27.47
C HIS A 273 -5.20 7.57 -27.98
N GLY A 274 -4.65 6.37 -28.21
CA GLY A 274 -3.30 6.17 -28.73
C GLY A 274 -2.25 6.99 -27.95
N PRO A 275 -1.55 7.95 -28.59
CA PRO A 275 -0.54 8.79 -27.94
C PRO A 275 -1.03 9.59 -26.72
N LEU A 276 -2.33 9.86 -26.59
CA LEU A 276 -2.89 10.63 -25.47
C LEU A 276 -3.23 9.76 -24.25
N ALA A 277 -3.04 8.43 -24.32
CA ALA A 277 -3.32 7.55 -23.20
C ALA A 277 -2.49 7.92 -21.95
N PHE A 278 -3.17 8.14 -20.83
CA PHE A 278 -2.56 8.46 -19.54
C PHE A 278 -2.27 7.17 -18.78
N LEU A 279 -1.00 6.85 -18.60
CA LEU A 279 -0.52 5.57 -18.10
C LEU A 279 0.34 5.74 -16.85
N ARG A 280 0.67 4.61 -16.21
CA ARG A 280 1.62 4.52 -15.12
C ARG A 280 2.59 3.39 -15.38
N HIS A 281 3.85 3.74 -15.59
CA HIS A 281 4.92 2.79 -15.87
C HIS A 281 5.82 2.60 -14.63
N HIS A 282 6.60 1.52 -14.63
CA HIS A 282 7.61 1.27 -13.61
C HIS A 282 8.89 0.85 -14.34
N PRO A 283 9.90 1.73 -14.42
CA PRO A 283 11.16 1.41 -15.07
C PRO A 283 11.89 0.24 -14.39
N PRO A 284 12.78 -0.46 -15.10
CA PRO A 284 13.66 -1.46 -14.47
C PRO A 284 14.61 -0.83 -13.44
N PRO A 285 15.16 -1.64 -12.52
CA PRO A 285 16.13 -1.17 -11.53
C PRO A 285 17.40 -0.62 -12.17
N ILE A 286 18.11 0.21 -11.40
CA ILE A 286 19.43 0.72 -11.77
C ILE A 286 20.44 -0.44 -11.75
N THR A 287 20.87 -0.90 -12.92
CA THR A 287 21.70 -2.10 -13.12
C THR A 287 22.89 -2.16 -12.17
N ARG A 288 23.76 -1.14 -12.17
CA ARG A 288 24.94 -1.09 -11.30
C ARG A 288 24.60 -1.20 -9.81
N SER A 289 23.48 -0.61 -9.37
CA SER A 289 23.06 -0.67 -7.98
C SER A 289 22.51 -2.05 -7.62
N LEU A 290 21.83 -2.70 -8.57
CA LEU A 290 21.35 -4.07 -8.41
C LEU A 290 22.51 -5.05 -8.32
N ASP A 291 23.50 -4.94 -9.22
CA ASP A 291 24.68 -5.81 -9.21
C ASP A 291 25.42 -5.74 -7.88
N LEU A 292 25.61 -4.53 -7.33
CA LEU A 292 26.23 -4.34 -6.01
C LEU A 292 25.42 -4.99 -4.88
N ALA A 293 24.09 -4.90 -4.93
CA ALA A 293 23.23 -5.54 -3.94
C ALA A 293 23.31 -7.08 -4.02
N LEU A 294 23.33 -7.63 -5.24
CA LEU A 294 23.47 -9.07 -5.49
C LEU A 294 24.85 -9.58 -5.06
N GLU A 295 25.93 -8.85 -5.37
CA GLU A 295 27.29 -9.18 -4.91
C GLU A 295 27.40 -9.17 -3.38
N GLN A 296 26.76 -8.20 -2.73
CA GLN A 296 26.74 -8.12 -1.27
C GLN A 296 26.03 -9.32 -0.64
N LEU A 297 24.88 -9.72 -1.17
CA LEU A 297 24.15 -10.91 -0.73
C LEU A 297 24.95 -12.18 -0.98
N GLY A 298 25.57 -12.29 -2.16
CA GLY A 298 26.38 -13.46 -2.56
C GLY A 298 27.62 -13.68 -1.67
N LYS A 299 28.23 -12.62 -1.13
CA LYS A 299 29.34 -12.72 -0.16
C LYS A 299 28.95 -13.38 1.17
N SER A 300 27.66 -13.53 1.43
CA SER A 300 27.14 -14.19 2.64
C SER A 300 26.28 -15.39 2.29
N ASP A 301 26.58 -16.02 1.14
CA ASP A 301 25.93 -17.22 0.63
C ASP A 301 24.41 -17.08 0.38
N ILE A 302 23.89 -15.85 0.35
CA ILE A 302 22.50 -15.54 0.01
C ILE A 302 22.40 -15.38 -1.51
N LYS A 303 21.82 -16.38 -2.18
CA LYS A 303 21.77 -16.44 -3.65
C LYS A 303 20.46 -15.83 -4.18
N VAL A 304 20.53 -14.58 -4.62
CA VAL A 304 19.45 -13.88 -5.33
C VAL A 304 19.78 -13.74 -6.81
N ASP A 305 18.80 -13.91 -7.69
CA ASP A 305 18.96 -13.84 -9.15
C ASP A 305 18.13 -12.70 -9.74
N GLY A 306 18.80 -11.60 -10.11
CA GLY A 306 18.16 -10.40 -10.66
C GLY A 306 17.98 -10.39 -12.18
N ARG A 307 18.20 -11.49 -12.91
CA ARG A 307 18.17 -11.50 -14.39
C ARG A 307 16.80 -11.22 -14.99
N SER A 308 15.74 -11.62 -14.30
CA SER A 308 14.37 -11.18 -14.59
C SER A 308 13.56 -11.10 -13.29
N THR A 309 12.38 -10.50 -13.38
CA THR A 309 11.43 -10.42 -12.27
C THR A 309 10.94 -11.79 -11.78
N LYS A 310 10.86 -12.80 -12.66
CA LYS A 310 10.53 -14.18 -12.28
C LYS A 310 11.64 -14.81 -11.43
N GLN A 311 12.88 -14.80 -11.92
CA GLN A 311 14.01 -15.34 -11.16
C GLN A 311 14.25 -14.57 -9.85
N LEU A 312 13.99 -13.27 -9.83
CA LEU A 312 14.08 -12.46 -8.63
C LEU A 312 13.09 -12.92 -7.57
N THR A 313 11.84 -13.14 -7.96
CA THR A 313 10.79 -13.65 -7.07
C THR A 313 11.11 -15.06 -6.56
N GLU A 314 11.44 -15.99 -7.46
CA GLU A 314 11.75 -17.37 -7.10
C GLU A 314 12.99 -17.48 -6.19
N SER A 315 14.01 -16.64 -6.42
CA SER A 315 15.20 -16.63 -5.59
C SER A 315 14.97 -16.00 -4.22
N LEU A 316 14.19 -14.91 -4.13
CA LEU A 316 13.80 -14.33 -2.85
C LEU A 316 12.95 -15.31 -2.02
N GLU A 317 12.02 -16.01 -2.64
CA GLU A 317 11.19 -16.99 -1.91
C GLU A 317 12.02 -18.19 -1.44
N ARG A 318 12.99 -18.66 -2.24
CA ARG A 318 13.98 -19.65 -1.76
C ARG A 318 14.79 -19.13 -0.58
N VAL A 319 15.20 -17.86 -0.57
CA VAL A 319 15.86 -17.25 0.60
C VAL A 319 14.97 -17.28 1.84
N ARG A 320 13.66 -17.03 1.70
CA ARG A 320 12.71 -17.15 2.81
C ARG A 320 12.66 -18.57 3.37
N GLN A 321 12.57 -19.57 2.49
CA GLN A 321 12.47 -20.99 2.84
C GLN A 321 13.76 -21.54 3.45
N ASP A 322 14.90 -21.24 2.83
CA ASP A 322 16.20 -21.84 3.18
C ASP A 322 16.90 -21.08 4.33
N CYS A 323 16.72 -19.75 4.42
CA CYS A 323 17.48 -18.88 5.32
C CYS A 323 16.60 -18.14 6.35
N GLY A 324 15.28 -18.31 6.30
CA GLY A 324 14.32 -17.72 7.23
C GLY A 324 13.89 -16.28 6.93
N GLU A 325 12.86 -15.84 7.64
CA GLU A 325 12.16 -14.56 7.39
C GLU A 325 13.07 -13.34 7.54
N THR A 326 13.93 -13.30 8.56
CA THR A 326 14.85 -12.17 8.75
C THR A 326 15.78 -11.98 7.55
N THR A 327 16.32 -13.07 7.02
CA THR A 327 17.20 -13.03 5.84
C THR A 327 16.43 -12.57 4.60
N PHE A 328 15.21 -13.07 4.43
CA PHE A 328 14.31 -12.62 3.38
C PHE A 328 14.05 -11.11 3.44
N VAL A 329 13.68 -10.57 4.61
CA VAL A 329 13.39 -9.14 4.79
C VAL A 329 14.61 -8.29 4.44
N ILE A 330 15.81 -8.68 4.86
CA ILE A 330 17.04 -7.94 4.54
C ILE A 330 17.39 -8.04 3.05
N ALA A 331 17.26 -9.23 2.45
CA ALA A 331 17.46 -9.41 1.02
C ALA A 331 16.49 -8.53 0.22
N GLN A 332 15.21 -8.54 0.58
CA GLN A 332 14.18 -7.71 -0.03
C GLN A 332 14.50 -6.21 0.13
N ALA A 333 14.89 -5.75 1.31
CA ALA A 333 15.26 -4.36 1.55
C ALA A 333 16.46 -3.91 0.69
N LEU A 334 17.47 -4.77 0.51
CA LEU A 334 18.61 -4.48 -0.36
C LEU A 334 18.23 -4.46 -1.84
N ILE A 335 17.31 -5.33 -2.27
CA ILE A 335 16.80 -5.40 -3.65
C ILE A 335 15.81 -4.26 -3.97
N ILE A 336 15.17 -3.66 -2.98
CA ILE A 336 14.30 -2.49 -3.17
C ILE A 336 15.12 -1.24 -3.53
N LYS A 337 16.32 -1.04 -2.96
CA LYS A 337 17.11 0.19 -3.17
C LYS A 337 17.43 0.53 -4.63
N PRO A 338 17.82 -0.45 -5.48
CA PRO A 338 18.05 -0.21 -6.91
C PRO A 338 16.79 0.11 -7.71
N MET A 339 15.59 -0.17 -7.18
CA MET A 339 14.33 0.00 -7.91
C MET A 339 14.03 1.49 -8.09
N LYS A 340 13.52 1.84 -9.28
CA LYS A 340 13.03 3.19 -9.56
C LYS A 340 11.58 3.33 -9.09
N PRO A 341 11.12 4.53 -8.70
CA PRO A 341 9.70 4.73 -8.43
C PRO A 341 8.87 4.52 -9.71
N ALA A 342 7.63 4.05 -9.54
CA ALA A 342 6.66 4.00 -10.63
C ALA A 342 6.03 5.39 -10.86
N GLU A 343 5.97 5.80 -12.12
CA GLU A 343 5.67 7.17 -12.54
C GLU A 343 4.53 7.21 -13.56
N TYR A 344 3.66 8.20 -13.43
CA TYR A 344 2.68 8.56 -14.45
C TYR A 344 3.38 9.10 -15.69
N MET A 345 2.83 8.77 -16.85
CA MET A 345 3.31 9.22 -18.15
C MET A 345 2.16 9.33 -19.16
N VAL A 346 2.46 9.96 -20.29
CA VAL A 346 1.59 10.01 -21.46
C VAL A 346 2.21 9.12 -22.53
N ALA A 347 1.42 8.24 -23.15
CA ALA A 347 1.93 7.24 -24.10
C ALA A 347 2.79 7.85 -25.21
N GLY A 348 2.39 9.01 -25.74
CA GLY A 348 3.05 9.74 -26.82
C GLY A 348 4.42 10.32 -26.48
N ASN A 349 4.80 10.40 -25.20
CA ASN A 349 6.15 10.78 -24.77
C ASN A 349 7.11 9.59 -24.68
N GLY A 350 6.60 8.37 -24.76
CA GLY A 350 7.41 7.15 -24.71
C GLY A 350 8.00 6.84 -26.08
N ALA A 351 9.31 6.60 -26.14
CA ALA A 351 10.00 6.29 -27.41
C ALA A 351 9.63 4.91 -27.98
N SER A 352 9.04 4.01 -27.18
CA SER A 352 8.58 2.68 -27.61
C SER A 352 7.53 2.09 -26.66
N PRO A 353 6.74 1.09 -27.09
CA PRO A 353 5.83 0.35 -26.21
C PRO A 353 6.50 -0.27 -24.97
N ASP A 354 7.80 -0.60 -25.05
CA ASP A 354 8.56 -1.11 -23.92
C ASP A 354 8.69 -0.09 -22.78
N SER A 355 8.60 1.20 -23.08
CA SER A 355 8.65 2.26 -22.07
C SER A 355 7.40 2.32 -21.19
N TRP A 356 6.27 1.77 -21.65
CA TRP A 356 5.01 1.74 -20.90
C TRP A 356 4.95 0.61 -19.88
N ARG A 357 5.89 -0.34 -19.96
CA ARG A 357 5.91 -1.54 -19.14
C ARG A 357 5.99 -1.19 -17.66
N HIS A 358 5.26 -1.95 -16.86
CA HIS A 358 5.37 -1.89 -15.42
C HIS A 358 6.26 -3.03 -14.93
N TYR A 359 7.54 -2.76 -14.66
CA TYR A 359 8.56 -3.75 -14.26
C TYR A 359 8.05 -4.70 -13.17
N ALA A 360 7.67 -4.19 -12.00
CA ALA A 360 7.29 -5.07 -10.88
C ALA A 360 6.04 -5.92 -11.11
N LEU A 361 5.02 -5.38 -11.79
CA LEU A 361 3.78 -6.12 -12.11
C LEU A 361 3.96 -7.05 -13.31
N ASN A 362 5.05 -6.90 -14.05
CA ASN A 362 5.36 -7.61 -15.28
C ASN A 362 4.25 -7.57 -16.34
N ILE A 363 3.67 -6.38 -16.56
CA ILE A 363 2.61 -6.14 -17.55
C ILE A 363 3.03 -5.04 -18.54
N PRO A 364 2.59 -5.10 -19.81
CA PRO A 364 3.03 -4.18 -20.86
C PRO A 364 2.53 -2.75 -20.70
N TYR A 365 1.41 -2.55 -20.02
CA TYR A 365 0.81 -1.25 -19.77
C TYR A 365 -0.05 -1.32 -18.50
N TYR A 366 -0.18 -0.18 -17.83
CA TYR A 366 -0.93 -0.04 -16.59
C TYR A 366 -1.35 1.41 -16.41
N THR A 367 -2.40 1.67 -15.63
CA THR A 367 -2.80 3.02 -15.22
C THR A 367 -3.42 2.98 -13.83
N HIS A 368 -3.86 4.12 -13.32
CA HIS A 368 -4.68 4.19 -12.12
C HIS A 368 -6.07 4.72 -12.46
N PHE A 369 -7.08 3.96 -12.07
CA PHE A 369 -8.50 4.25 -12.28
C PHE A 369 -9.32 4.10 -10.99
N THR A 370 -8.86 3.25 -10.06
CA THR A 370 -9.67 2.74 -8.95
C THR A 370 -9.72 3.61 -7.69
N SER A 371 -9.21 4.85 -7.71
CA SER A 371 -9.23 5.71 -6.51
C SER A 371 -9.31 7.22 -6.78
N PRO A 372 -10.33 7.70 -7.53
CA PRO A 372 -10.46 9.09 -7.91
C PRO A 372 -10.80 10.06 -6.77
N ILE A 373 -11.26 9.61 -5.60
CA ILE A 373 -11.49 10.48 -4.44
C ILE A 373 -10.15 11.02 -3.89
N ARG A 374 -9.07 10.23 -4.01
CA ARG A 374 -7.78 10.50 -3.38
C ARG A 374 -6.59 10.63 -4.34
N ARG A 375 -6.82 10.48 -5.65
CA ARG A 375 -5.79 10.61 -6.69
C ARG A 375 -6.34 11.32 -7.94
N TYR A 376 -5.69 12.41 -8.33
CA TYR A 376 -6.09 13.20 -9.49
C TYR A 376 -5.80 12.50 -10.82
N ALA A 377 -4.75 11.65 -10.86
CA ALA A 377 -4.47 10.83 -12.03
C ALA A 377 -5.68 9.97 -12.45
N ASP A 378 -6.39 9.40 -11.47
CA ASP A 378 -7.61 8.63 -11.70
C ASP A 378 -8.74 9.53 -12.24
N VAL A 379 -8.85 10.80 -11.81
CA VAL A 379 -9.81 11.77 -12.37
C VAL A 379 -9.54 12.02 -13.86
N VAL A 380 -8.27 12.16 -14.25
CA VAL A 380 -7.87 12.29 -15.67
C VAL A 380 -8.24 11.03 -16.46
N VAL A 381 -7.92 9.86 -15.91
CA VAL A 381 -8.24 8.57 -16.52
C VAL A 381 -9.75 8.36 -16.66
N HIS A 382 -10.55 8.74 -15.67
CA HIS A 382 -12.02 8.68 -15.74
C HIS A 382 -12.57 9.57 -16.87
N ARG A 383 -12.05 10.79 -17.02
CA ARG A 383 -12.44 11.69 -18.13
C ARG A 383 -12.10 11.07 -19.49
N LEU A 384 -10.89 10.53 -19.65
CA LEU A 384 -10.49 9.86 -20.88
C LEU A 384 -11.32 8.60 -21.16
N LEU A 385 -11.58 7.79 -20.14
CA LEU A 385 -12.40 6.59 -20.28
C LEU A 385 -13.83 6.96 -20.71
N GLN A 386 -14.42 8.01 -20.13
CA GLN A 386 -15.74 8.50 -20.52
C GLN A 386 -15.79 8.87 -22.01
N VAL A 387 -14.80 9.61 -22.51
CA VAL A 387 -14.72 9.98 -23.93
C VAL A 387 -14.59 8.72 -24.79
N SER A 388 -13.81 7.71 -24.37
CA SER A 388 -13.66 6.47 -25.14
C SER A 388 -14.96 5.67 -25.27
N VAL A 389 -15.77 5.64 -24.21
CA VAL A 389 -17.04 4.89 -24.19
C VAL A 389 -18.12 5.64 -24.98
N MET A 390 -18.18 6.97 -24.89
CA MET A 390 -19.10 7.78 -25.69
C MET A 390 -18.75 7.80 -27.18
N GLY A 391 -17.46 7.87 -27.52
CA GLY A 391 -16.98 7.81 -28.90
C GLY A 391 -17.29 6.46 -29.56
N ALA A 392 -17.19 5.35 -28.82
CA ALA A 392 -17.57 4.03 -29.32
C ALA A 392 -19.08 3.88 -29.62
N ALA A 393 -19.95 4.64 -28.93
CA ALA A 393 -21.38 4.70 -29.21
C ALA A 393 -21.73 5.62 -30.41
N SER A 394 -20.76 6.41 -30.88
CA SER A 394 -20.91 7.45 -31.89
C SER A 394 -20.08 7.09 -33.13
N SER A 395 -20.29 5.90 -33.70
CA SER A 395 -19.53 5.39 -34.86
C SER A 395 -19.82 6.13 -36.20
N ASP A 396 -20.16 7.43 -36.15
CA ASP A 396 -20.49 8.26 -37.31
C ASP A 396 -20.03 9.73 -37.16
N SER A 397 -19.04 10.01 -36.31
CA SER A 397 -18.42 11.34 -36.27
C SER A 397 -16.91 11.25 -36.22
N PRO A 398 -16.19 11.88 -37.18
CA PRO A 398 -14.74 11.98 -37.10
C PRO A 398 -14.37 12.70 -35.81
N VAL A 399 -13.36 12.16 -35.11
CA VAL A 399 -12.63 12.90 -34.06
C VAL A 399 -12.32 14.29 -34.63
N PRO A 400 -12.53 15.40 -33.91
CA PRO A 400 -12.19 16.72 -34.41
C PRO A 400 -10.68 16.76 -34.69
N GLU A 401 -10.31 16.58 -35.96
CA GLU A 401 -9.03 16.98 -36.54
C GLU A 401 -9.00 18.51 -36.47
N ASN A 402 -8.65 19.09 -35.31
CA ASN A 402 -8.05 20.43 -35.16
C ASN A 402 -7.90 20.88 -33.69
N GLU A 403 -7.52 19.99 -32.78
CA GLU A 403 -6.86 20.40 -31.54
C GLU A 403 -5.46 19.76 -31.51
N ASN A 404 -4.44 20.61 -31.68
CA ASN A 404 -3.02 20.30 -31.78
C ASN A 404 -2.62 19.19 -30.79
N SER A 405 -2.57 17.93 -31.23
CA SER A 405 -2.30 16.77 -30.36
C SER A 405 -1.02 16.93 -29.55
N GLY A 406 -0.02 17.64 -30.09
CA GLY A 406 1.19 18.02 -29.37
C GLY A 406 0.91 18.88 -28.13
N SER A 407 0.00 19.85 -28.22
CA SER A 407 -0.40 20.71 -27.09
C SER A 407 -1.07 19.91 -25.97
N ARG A 408 -1.96 18.98 -26.32
CA ARG A 408 -2.62 18.10 -25.32
C ARG A 408 -1.65 17.12 -24.68
N ILE A 409 -0.70 16.58 -25.46
CA ILE A 409 0.39 15.77 -24.91
C ILE A 409 1.19 16.58 -23.88
N VAL A 410 1.58 17.82 -24.21
CA VAL A 410 2.32 18.69 -23.28
C VAL A 410 1.52 18.97 -22.00
N GLU A 411 0.21 19.24 -22.10
CA GLU A 411 -0.64 19.43 -20.91
C GLU A 411 -0.67 18.17 -20.03
N PHE A 412 -1.02 17.01 -20.59
CA PHE A 412 -1.07 15.77 -19.82
C PHE A 412 0.30 15.37 -19.25
N THR A 413 1.39 15.72 -19.93
CA THR A 413 2.75 15.54 -19.42
C THR A 413 2.98 16.36 -18.16
N SER A 414 2.59 17.63 -18.18
CA SER A 414 2.67 18.51 -17.01
C SER A 414 1.83 17.98 -15.84
N VAL A 415 0.62 17.49 -16.12
CA VAL A 415 -0.24 16.86 -15.12
C VAL A 415 0.40 15.60 -14.54
N ALA A 416 0.98 14.74 -15.38
CA ALA A 416 1.68 13.53 -14.96
C ALA A 416 2.88 13.86 -14.07
N GLN A 417 3.70 14.85 -14.46
CA GLN A 417 4.84 15.31 -13.67
C GLN A 417 4.41 15.82 -12.30
N ASN A 418 3.41 16.70 -12.23
CA ASN A 418 2.89 17.20 -10.96
C ASN A 418 2.34 16.04 -10.09
N CYS A 419 1.62 15.08 -10.67
CA CYS A 419 1.15 13.89 -9.93
C CYS A 419 2.31 13.05 -9.38
N ASN A 420 3.41 12.90 -10.13
CA ASN A 420 4.62 12.19 -9.68
C ASN A 420 5.29 12.92 -8.51
N GLU A 421 5.52 14.22 -8.65
CA GLU A 421 6.15 15.06 -7.61
C GLU A 421 5.34 15.09 -6.31
N LYS A 422 4.03 15.30 -6.42
CA LYS A 422 3.12 15.31 -5.26
C LYS A 422 3.00 13.94 -4.62
N LYS A 423 3.02 12.84 -5.39
CA LYS A 423 3.03 11.49 -4.83
C LYS A 423 4.29 11.22 -4.01
N MET A 424 5.47 11.63 -4.50
CA MET A 424 6.72 11.51 -3.77
C MET A 424 6.73 12.38 -2.51
N THR A 425 6.22 13.60 -2.61
CA THR A 425 6.08 14.52 -1.48
C THR A 425 5.16 13.94 -0.40
N SER A 426 4.02 13.36 -0.79
CA SER A 426 3.11 12.64 0.12
C SER A 426 3.83 11.51 0.84
N LYS A 427 4.52 10.62 0.10
CA LYS A 427 5.25 9.48 0.70
C LYS A 427 6.30 9.94 1.71
N ASN A 428 6.99 11.05 1.44
CA ASN A 428 7.97 11.61 2.36
C ASN A 428 7.29 12.20 3.62
N ALA A 429 6.20 12.95 3.45
CA ALA A 429 5.46 13.51 4.58
C ALA A 429 4.89 12.41 5.50
N GLU A 430 4.36 11.32 4.92
CA GLU A 430 3.91 10.14 5.65
C GLU A 430 5.04 9.53 6.48
N LYS A 431 6.20 9.27 5.86
CA LYS A 431 7.38 8.71 6.55
C LYS A 431 7.90 9.61 7.67
N GLU A 432 7.96 10.92 7.46
CA GLU A 432 8.39 11.85 8.51
C GLU A 432 7.36 11.94 9.64
N CYS A 433 6.07 11.85 9.33
CA CYS A 433 5.02 11.78 10.35
C CYS A 433 5.17 10.52 11.20
N ASP A 434 5.41 9.36 10.59
CA ASP A 434 5.63 8.11 11.34
C ASP A 434 6.79 8.24 12.33
N LYS A 435 7.89 8.90 11.93
CA LYS A 435 9.03 9.17 12.84
C LYS A 435 8.63 10.06 14.03
N VAL A 436 7.81 11.10 13.79
CA VAL A 436 7.31 11.98 14.86
C VAL A 436 6.47 11.18 15.86
N PHE A 437 5.59 10.31 15.37
CA PHE A 437 4.75 9.46 16.23
C PHE A 437 5.59 8.43 16.98
N LEU A 438 6.60 7.85 16.34
CA LEU A 438 7.54 6.94 17.01
C LEU A 438 8.33 7.64 18.12
N CYS A 439 8.80 8.87 17.89
CA CYS A 439 9.40 9.72 18.92
C CYS A 439 8.47 9.94 20.10
N ALA A 440 7.22 10.35 19.83
CA ALA A 440 6.22 10.59 20.88
C ALA A 440 5.91 9.32 21.68
N TYR A 441 5.85 8.17 21.02
CA TYR A 441 5.66 6.88 21.67
C TYR A 441 6.78 6.58 22.67
N VAL A 442 8.04 6.65 22.24
CA VAL A 442 9.22 6.39 23.07
C VAL A 442 9.35 7.41 24.22
N GLN A 443 8.98 8.67 23.99
CA GLN A 443 8.96 9.68 25.07
C GLN A 443 7.99 9.34 26.19
N ASN A 444 6.84 8.77 25.85
CA ASN A 444 5.78 8.47 26.82
C ASN A 444 5.91 7.09 27.47
N HIS A 445 6.54 6.13 26.79
CA HIS A 445 6.62 4.73 27.24
C HIS A 445 8.03 4.31 27.66
N GLY A 446 9.03 5.20 27.51
CA GLY A 446 10.42 4.90 27.79
C GLY A 446 11.13 4.21 26.63
N ASP A 447 12.37 3.79 26.88
CA ASP A 447 13.22 3.14 25.91
C ASP A 447 12.61 1.83 25.40
N VAL A 448 12.72 1.58 24.10
CA VAL A 448 12.15 0.39 23.45
C VAL A 448 13.26 -0.48 22.88
N GLU A 449 13.18 -1.78 23.11
CA GLU A 449 14.08 -2.75 22.51
C GLU A 449 13.68 -3.03 21.05
N VAL A 450 14.67 -3.05 20.16
CA VAL A 450 14.52 -3.29 18.72
C VAL A 450 15.65 -4.18 18.20
N THR A 451 15.43 -4.81 17.05
CA THR A 451 16.41 -5.71 16.42
C THR A 451 17.08 -5.00 15.25
N GLY A 452 18.39 -4.79 15.34
CA GLY A 452 19.19 -4.25 14.24
C GLY A 452 19.98 -5.35 13.53
N VAL A 453 19.84 -5.45 12.21
CA VAL A 453 20.67 -6.35 11.39
C VAL A 453 21.77 -5.55 10.70
N VAL A 454 23.03 -5.94 10.89
CA VAL A 454 24.17 -5.21 10.29
C VAL A 454 24.18 -5.37 8.77
N LEU A 455 24.08 -4.24 8.06
CA LEU A 455 24.12 -4.17 6.60
C LEU A 455 25.51 -3.84 6.08
N SER A 456 26.25 -2.96 6.75
CA SER A 456 27.58 -2.54 6.30
C SER A 456 28.40 -2.00 7.45
N MET A 457 29.72 -1.98 7.26
CA MET A 457 30.67 -1.50 8.27
C MET A 457 31.75 -0.65 7.62
N GLY A 458 32.25 0.30 8.39
CA GLY A 458 33.49 1.01 8.13
C GLY A 458 34.28 1.17 9.42
N GLN A 459 35.43 1.84 9.35
CA GLN A 459 36.37 1.94 10.46
C GLN A 459 35.80 2.61 11.72
N LYS A 460 34.85 3.55 11.56
CA LYS A 460 34.30 4.38 12.64
C LYS A 460 32.77 4.31 12.78
N SER A 461 32.11 3.55 11.91
CA SER A 461 30.65 3.48 11.86
C SER A 461 30.19 2.18 11.25
N PHE A 462 28.97 1.76 11.55
CA PHE A 462 28.30 0.65 10.87
C PHE A 462 26.85 1.03 10.60
N THR A 463 26.23 0.38 9.62
CA THR A 463 24.83 0.60 9.26
C THR A 463 24.03 -0.64 9.66
N VAL A 464 22.90 -0.43 10.30
CA VAL A 464 21.94 -1.48 10.67
C VAL A 464 20.60 -1.24 10.01
N TYR A 465 19.88 -2.31 9.72
CA TYR A 465 18.47 -2.28 9.38
C TYR A 465 17.66 -2.65 10.63
N VAL A 466 16.79 -1.76 11.09
CA VAL A 466 15.93 -2.01 12.26
C VAL A 466 14.66 -2.70 11.79
N LEU A 467 14.53 -4.00 12.09
CA LEU A 467 13.51 -4.88 11.50
C LEU A 467 12.09 -4.40 11.78
N GLU A 468 11.82 -4.00 13.02
CA GLU A 468 10.48 -3.59 13.48
C GLU A 468 10.00 -2.29 12.83
N LEU A 469 10.93 -1.48 12.32
CA LEU A 469 10.66 -0.13 11.81
C LEU A 469 10.89 -0.02 10.30
N GLY A 470 11.53 -1.01 9.67
CA GLY A 470 11.90 -0.97 8.27
C GLY A 470 12.90 0.12 7.89
N LEU A 471 13.71 0.60 8.85
CA LEU A 471 14.57 1.76 8.64
C LEU A 471 16.05 1.39 8.72
N GLU A 472 16.85 2.10 7.93
CA GLU A 472 18.30 2.02 8.00
C GLU A 472 18.86 3.11 8.89
N GLN A 473 19.68 2.70 9.85
CA GLN A 473 20.35 3.62 10.75
C GLN A 473 21.86 3.43 10.64
N ARG A 474 22.56 4.52 10.33
CA ARG A 474 24.02 4.57 10.47
C ARG A 474 24.37 4.97 11.89
N LEU A 475 25.27 4.22 12.50
CA LEU A 475 25.71 4.37 13.89
C LEU A 475 27.20 4.66 13.93
N PHE A 476 27.58 5.74 14.62
CA PHE A 476 28.98 6.13 14.79
C PHE A 476 29.48 5.72 16.18
N LEU A 477 30.67 5.10 16.24
CA LEU A 477 31.22 4.60 17.51
C LEU A 477 31.38 5.71 18.56
N GLN A 478 31.75 6.91 18.12
CA GLN A 478 31.92 8.06 19.00
C GLN A 478 30.60 8.51 19.64
N GLU A 479 29.51 8.53 18.88
CA GLU A 479 28.18 8.90 19.38
C GLU A 479 27.65 7.86 20.37
N LEU A 480 27.92 6.59 20.11
CA LEU A 480 27.57 5.48 20.99
C LEU A 480 28.50 5.32 22.19
N GLN A 481 29.58 6.11 22.27
CA GLN A 481 30.64 5.96 23.28
C GLN A 481 31.26 4.54 23.31
N MET A 482 31.29 3.90 22.14
CA MET A 482 31.80 2.55 21.97
C MET A 482 33.25 2.58 21.52
N ARG A 483 34.05 1.62 21.99
CA ARG A 483 35.39 1.37 21.44
C ARG A 483 35.27 0.34 20.34
N GLY A 484 36.01 0.54 19.25
CA GLY A 484 36.07 -0.44 18.17
C GLY A 484 37.49 -0.66 17.67
N SER A 485 37.72 -1.82 17.09
CA SER A 485 38.96 -2.15 16.37
C SER A 485 38.59 -2.62 14.97
N TRP A 486 39.17 -1.99 13.95
CA TRP A 486 39.01 -2.37 12.55
C TRP A 486 40.10 -3.35 12.14
N ASN A 487 39.71 -4.45 11.50
CA ASN A 487 40.63 -5.39 10.89
C ASN A 487 40.69 -5.12 9.37
N GLU A 488 41.79 -4.57 8.89
CA GLU A 488 41.96 -4.20 7.47
C GLU A 488 41.92 -5.41 6.52
N LYS A 489 42.43 -6.57 6.96
CA LYS A 489 42.49 -7.77 6.11
C LYS A 489 41.11 -8.36 5.84
N THR A 490 40.23 -8.30 6.83
CA THR A 490 38.87 -8.88 6.76
C THR A 490 37.80 -7.83 6.55
N SER A 491 38.16 -6.55 6.56
CA SER A 491 37.23 -5.41 6.57
C SER A 491 36.15 -5.56 7.65
N GLN A 492 36.57 -6.01 8.83
CA GLN A 492 35.66 -6.35 9.94
C GLN A 492 35.81 -5.34 11.07
N LEU A 493 34.68 -4.84 11.58
CA LEU A 493 34.64 -4.01 12.78
C LEU A 493 34.31 -4.87 13.99
N SER A 494 35.13 -4.82 15.03
CA SER A 494 34.82 -5.41 16.33
C SER A 494 34.55 -4.30 17.34
N ILE A 495 33.45 -4.38 18.07
CA ILE A 495 33.00 -3.32 18.99
C ILE A 495 32.95 -3.81 20.42
N ARG A 496 33.18 -2.90 21.36
CA ARG A 496 33.04 -3.14 22.80
C ARG A 496 31.98 -2.20 23.36
N LEU A 497 30.97 -2.78 24.02
CA LEU A 497 29.89 -2.05 24.66
C LEU A 497 30.42 -1.23 25.87
N PRO A 498 29.79 -0.08 26.20
CA PRO A 498 30.11 0.67 27.41
C PRO A 498 29.76 -0.13 28.67
N VAL A 499 30.63 -0.05 29.70
CA VAL A 499 30.53 -0.83 30.96
C VAL A 499 29.19 -0.61 31.71
N ALA A 500 28.56 0.55 31.55
CA ALA A 500 27.28 0.88 32.19
C ALA A 500 26.07 0.09 31.66
N GLN A 501 26.14 -0.48 30.45
CA GLN A 501 25.04 -1.25 29.86
C GLN A 501 25.02 -2.72 30.28
N VAL A 502 26.17 -3.28 30.67
CA VAL A 502 26.32 -4.70 31.09
C VAL A 502 25.78 -4.95 32.51
N ALA A 503 25.76 -3.91 33.37
CA ALA A 503 25.33 -4.04 34.76
C ALA A 503 23.81 -4.26 34.94
N VAL A 504 23.00 -3.88 33.94
CA VAL A 504 21.53 -4.04 34.00
C VAL A 504 21.12 -5.49 33.76
N GLU A 505 21.85 -6.25 32.95
CA GLU A 505 21.53 -7.67 32.64
C GLU A 505 21.70 -8.59 33.86
N LYS A 506 22.74 -8.36 34.68
CA LYS A 506 22.99 -9.20 35.86
C LYS A 506 21.98 -8.99 36.99
N ALA A 507 21.21 -7.89 36.95
CA ALA A 507 20.17 -7.62 37.95
C ALA A 507 18.82 -8.29 37.60
N THR A 508 18.59 -8.71 36.35
CA THR A 508 17.34 -9.34 35.90
C THR A 508 17.37 -10.86 35.85
N GLU A 509 18.53 -11.50 36.09
CA GLU A 509 18.68 -12.97 36.11
C GLU A 509 18.90 -13.55 37.52
N VAL A 510 18.82 -12.75 38.58
CA VAL A 510 19.06 -13.19 39.97
C VAL A 510 17.89 -12.81 40.87
N ASP A 511 16.72 -13.38 40.58
CA ASP A 511 15.60 -13.48 41.53
C ASP A 511 14.96 -14.85 41.35
N ASP A 512 15.72 -15.90 41.65
CA ASP A 512 15.15 -17.16 42.13
C ASP A 512 16.17 -17.92 43.00
N GLU A 513 15.67 -18.42 44.12
CA GLU A 513 16.29 -19.31 45.12
C GLU A 513 17.24 -18.70 46.18
N ASN A 514 16.64 -18.44 47.34
CA ASN A 514 17.32 -18.29 48.63
C ASN A 514 17.55 -19.68 49.25
N GLY A 515 18.78 -20.01 49.65
CA GLY A 515 19.03 -21.28 50.36
C GLY A 515 20.48 -21.63 50.76
N ASN A 516 21.03 -20.88 51.72
CA ASN A 516 21.89 -21.38 52.81
C ASN A 516 23.45 -21.45 52.67
N GLN A 517 24.09 -20.68 53.58
CA GLN A 517 25.31 -20.89 54.41
C GLN A 517 26.72 -21.14 53.84
N ASP A 518 27.59 -20.18 54.19
CA ASP A 518 28.99 -20.26 54.66
C ASP A 518 30.04 -21.16 53.96
N ALA A 519 30.97 -20.51 53.25
CA ALA A 519 32.39 -20.90 53.26
C ALA A 519 33.32 -19.76 52.78
N LYS A 520 34.38 -19.48 53.56
CA LYS A 520 35.51 -18.61 53.21
C LYS A 520 36.28 -19.15 52.00
N SER A 521 36.50 -18.35 50.94
CA SER A 521 37.62 -18.56 50.02
C SER A 521 37.98 -17.33 49.19
N LYS A 522 39.24 -16.91 49.36
CA LYS A 522 40.17 -16.21 48.43
C LYS A 522 39.61 -15.21 47.40
N ASN A 523 39.99 -13.94 47.64
CA ASN A 523 40.10 -12.88 46.64
C ASN A 523 40.93 -13.33 45.43
N THR A 524 40.26 -13.65 44.33
CA THR A 524 40.80 -13.49 42.98
C THR A 524 39.92 -12.49 42.24
N THR A 525 40.39 -11.26 42.13
CA THR A 525 39.82 -10.23 41.26
C THR A 525 39.96 -10.66 39.80
N SER A 526 39.01 -11.44 39.29
CA SER A 526 38.81 -11.58 37.84
C SER A 526 38.07 -10.34 37.35
N LYS A 527 38.80 -9.45 36.65
CA LYS A 527 38.17 -8.39 35.85
C LYS A 527 37.16 -9.04 34.88
N PRO A 528 35.92 -8.55 34.76
CA PRO A 528 35.02 -9.04 33.72
C PRO A 528 35.59 -8.61 32.37
N GLN A 529 36.10 -9.57 31.62
CA GLN A 529 36.57 -9.38 30.26
C GLN A 529 35.31 -9.20 29.40
N SER A 530 34.87 -7.96 29.17
CA SER A 530 33.73 -7.71 28.28
C SER A 530 34.11 -8.16 26.87
N ASP A 531 33.50 -9.23 26.40
CA ASP A 531 33.79 -9.81 25.09
C ASP A 531 33.53 -8.77 23.98
N MET A 532 34.41 -8.75 22.99
CA MET A 532 34.25 -7.88 21.83
C MET A 532 33.28 -8.51 20.86
N ILE A 533 32.23 -7.77 20.50
CA ILE A 533 31.26 -8.19 19.50
C ILE A 533 31.89 -7.96 18.12
N LYS A 534 32.24 -9.06 17.44
CA LYS A 534 32.68 -9.00 16.05
C LYS A 534 31.47 -8.80 15.16
N LEU A 535 31.41 -7.68 14.43
CA LEU A 535 30.35 -7.42 13.48
C LEU A 535 30.59 -8.21 12.19
N THR A 536 29.53 -8.80 11.64
CA THR A 536 29.49 -9.40 10.28
C THR A 536 28.23 -8.89 9.58
N PHE A 537 28.20 -8.92 8.24
CA PHE A 537 26.93 -8.74 7.52
C PHE A 537 25.92 -9.79 8.03
N MET A 538 24.64 -9.43 8.08
CA MET A 538 23.54 -10.23 8.68
C MET A 538 23.62 -10.44 10.20
N LYS A 539 24.64 -9.93 10.90
CA LYS A 539 24.70 -10.07 12.36
C LYS A 539 23.54 -9.33 13.00
N GLN A 540 22.79 -10.03 13.85
CA GLN A 540 21.69 -9.46 14.60
C GLN A 540 22.19 -8.86 15.91
N LEU A 541 21.80 -7.63 16.16
CA LEU A 541 22.13 -6.88 17.36
C LEU A 541 20.85 -6.59 18.11
N ARG A 542 20.90 -6.84 19.42
CA ARG A 542 19.89 -6.34 20.35
C ARG A 542 20.17 -4.86 20.56
N MET A 543 19.20 -4.01 20.22
CA MET A 543 19.36 -2.56 20.24
C MET A 543 18.29 -1.90 21.08
N ARG A 544 18.58 -0.69 21.54
CA ARG A 544 17.66 0.15 22.30
C ARG A 544 17.41 1.45 21.55
N MET A 545 16.15 1.73 21.28
CA MET A 545 15.65 2.98 20.72
C MET A 545 15.19 3.90 21.85
N SER A 546 15.76 5.08 21.89
CA SER A 546 15.56 6.09 22.94
C SER A 546 15.26 7.45 22.33
N THR A 547 14.75 8.38 23.13
CA THR A 547 14.65 9.79 22.74
C THR A 547 15.73 10.62 23.42
N THR A 548 16.09 11.75 22.81
CA THR A 548 17.11 12.65 23.37
C THR A 548 16.49 13.92 23.92
N LYS A 549 16.99 14.36 25.09
CA LYS A 549 16.65 15.68 25.66
C LYS A 549 17.28 16.84 24.87
N LYS A 550 18.31 16.56 24.07
CA LYS A 550 19.07 17.60 23.33
C LYS A 550 18.38 18.05 22.05
N MET A 551 17.62 17.17 21.41
CA MET A 551 16.90 17.46 20.17
C MET A 551 15.45 16.96 20.29
N PRO A 552 14.46 17.86 20.32
CA PRO A 552 13.07 17.45 20.27
C PRO A 552 12.82 16.68 18.96
N LEU A 553 12.09 15.57 19.04
CA LEU A 553 11.70 14.71 17.91
C LEU A 553 12.84 13.95 17.20
N ALA A 554 13.93 13.63 17.93
CA ALA A 554 14.97 12.73 17.42
C ALA A 554 15.02 11.41 18.19
N LEU A 555 15.08 10.30 17.45
CA LEU A 555 15.38 8.98 17.98
C LEU A 555 16.90 8.77 18.00
N THR A 556 17.38 8.13 19.05
CA THR A 556 18.75 7.64 19.18
C THR A 556 18.72 6.14 19.36
N PHE A 557 19.66 5.44 18.75
CA PHE A 557 19.77 3.99 18.85
C PHE A 557 21.08 3.63 19.53
N SER A 558 21.07 2.65 20.43
CA SER A 558 22.27 2.11 21.06
C SER A 558 22.29 0.58 20.96
N VAL A 559 23.48 -0.01 20.89
CA VAL A 559 23.64 -1.47 20.91
C VAL A 559 23.68 -1.92 22.37
N ILE A 560 22.81 -2.85 22.73
CA ILE A 560 22.75 -3.41 24.10
C ILE A 560 23.25 -4.85 24.15
N GLY A 561 23.47 -5.51 23.02
CA GLY A 561 23.99 -6.87 22.99
C GLY A 561 23.99 -7.48 21.58
N GLU A 562 24.52 -8.69 21.50
CA GLU A 562 24.27 -9.58 20.37
C GLU A 562 22.90 -10.25 20.58
N LYS A 563 22.11 -10.41 19.51
CA LYS A 563 20.88 -11.19 19.59
C LYS A 563 21.25 -12.65 19.34
N SER A 564 20.99 -13.50 20.34
CA SER A 564 21.27 -14.95 20.33
C SER A 564 20.48 -15.69 19.26
#